data_AF-A0A661ZND0-F1
#
_entry.id   AF-A0A661ZND0-F1
#
_cell.length_a   1.000
_cell.length_b   1.000
_cell.length_c   1.000
_cell.angle_alpha   90.00
_cell.angle_beta   90.00
_cell.angle_gamma   90.00
#
_symmetry.space_group_name_H-M   'P 1'
#
loop_
_entity.id
_entity.type
_entity.pdbx_description
1 polymer ?
#
loop_
_entity_poly.entity_id
_entity_poly.type
_entity_poly.pdbx_seq_one_letter_code
_entity_poly.pdbx_strand_id
1 'polypeptide(L)'
;MMALNTTVYNKFRNAFEQKCFWLIIEAYKISLGEKVIQLVWNENDISSELHKHIKENPIRKKWKVSTNVESHIPKDIRKVKGFSSKFPRIDFRLSTFAKSDEYEYFFEAKNLKQNSSALKRRYINTGINNFVSEKYANGSLIGYLLEGKTDETVKGINSLLRKDKRQNEILNFTSNKLFNSYYESYHPDIRILKHLIFDFTNISI
;
A
#
# COMPACT_ATOMS: atom_id res chain seq x y z
N MET A 1 -27.40 -11.73 20.04
CA MET A 1 -27.44 -11.54 18.57
C MET A 1 -26.41 -10.46 18.17
N MET A 2 -25.15 -10.80 17.90
CA MET A 2 -24.14 -9.83 17.40
C MET A 2 -23.15 -10.44 16.39
N ALA A 3 -23.02 -11.77 16.31
CA ALA A 3 -22.04 -12.44 15.43
C ALA A 3 -22.36 -12.37 13.92
N LEU A 4 -23.64 -12.26 13.55
CA LEU A 4 -24.05 -12.22 12.13
C LEU A 4 -23.60 -10.92 11.45
N ASN A 5 -23.61 -9.79 12.18
CA ASN A 5 -23.24 -8.47 11.65
C ASN A 5 -21.73 -8.39 11.39
N THR A 6 -20.91 -8.84 12.35
CA THR A 6 -19.43 -8.81 12.22
C THR A 6 -18.93 -9.71 11.09
N THR A 7 -19.55 -10.88 10.88
CA THR A 7 -19.16 -11.80 9.81
C THR A 7 -19.46 -11.22 8.43
N VAL A 8 -20.63 -10.61 8.26
CA VAL A 8 -21.03 -9.94 7.00
C VAL A 8 -20.12 -8.75 6.73
N TYR A 9 -19.88 -7.92 7.73
CA TYR A 9 -18.98 -6.77 7.63
C TYR A 9 -17.54 -7.18 7.23
N ASN A 10 -16.98 -8.22 7.84
CA ASN A 10 -15.66 -8.74 7.48
C ASN A 10 -15.62 -9.30 6.05
N LYS A 11 -16.69 -9.97 5.59
CA LYS A 11 -16.81 -10.42 4.18
C LYS A 11 -16.78 -9.23 3.22
N PHE A 12 -17.50 -8.16 3.51
CA PHE A 12 -17.49 -6.94 2.69
C PHE A 12 -16.11 -6.28 2.69
N ARG A 13 -15.46 -6.15 3.85
CA ARG A 13 -14.10 -5.60 3.96
C ARG A 13 -13.11 -6.40 3.13
N ASN A 14 -13.13 -7.72 3.22
CA ASN A 14 -12.24 -8.59 2.44
C ASN A 14 -12.51 -8.48 0.94
N ALA A 15 -13.79 -8.46 0.53
CA ALA A 15 -14.15 -8.26 -0.87
C ALA A 15 -13.74 -6.87 -1.39
N PHE A 16 -13.81 -5.84 -0.55
CA PHE A 16 -13.38 -4.49 -0.90
C PHE A 16 -11.85 -4.38 -1.00
N GLU A 17 -11.09 -4.99 -0.08
CA GLU A 17 -9.63 -5.12 -0.18
C GLU A 17 -9.23 -5.75 -1.53
N GLN A 18 -9.88 -6.85 -1.93
CA GLN A 18 -9.59 -7.50 -3.21
C GLN A 18 -9.84 -6.58 -4.41
N LYS A 19 -10.90 -5.78 -4.38
CA LYS A 19 -11.16 -4.76 -5.42
C LYS A 19 -10.07 -3.68 -5.45
N CYS A 20 -9.62 -3.24 -4.28
CA CYS A 20 -8.56 -2.23 -4.17
C CYS A 20 -7.24 -2.75 -4.75
N PHE A 21 -6.87 -3.99 -4.41
CA PHE A 21 -5.69 -4.64 -4.96
C PHE A 21 -5.79 -4.82 -6.47
N TRP A 22 -6.95 -5.26 -6.97
CA TRP A 22 -7.17 -5.41 -8.40
C TRP A 22 -6.94 -4.08 -9.13
N LEU A 23 -7.52 -2.98 -8.63
CA LEU A 23 -7.37 -1.66 -9.25
C LEU A 23 -5.91 -1.18 -9.29
N ILE A 24 -5.17 -1.30 -8.18
CA ILE A 24 -3.77 -0.83 -8.12
C ILE A 24 -2.82 -1.72 -8.95
N ILE A 25 -3.08 -3.03 -9.02
CA ILE A 25 -2.29 -3.96 -9.84
C ILE A 25 -2.54 -3.73 -11.32
N GLU A 26 -3.79 -3.50 -11.73
CA GLU A 26 -4.09 -3.20 -13.13
C GLU A 26 -3.48 -1.85 -13.55
N ALA A 27 -3.52 -0.85 -12.68
CA ALA A 27 -2.81 0.41 -12.90
C ALA A 27 -1.31 0.18 -13.10
N TYR A 28 -0.68 -0.65 -12.24
CA TYR A 28 0.72 -1.02 -12.38
C TYR A 28 1.02 -1.71 -13.72
N LYS A 29 0.21 -2.69 -14.13
CA LYS A 29 0.39 -3.38 -15.42
C LYS A 29 0.23 -2.44 -16.62
N ILE A 30 -0.72 -1.52 -16.57
CA ILE A 30 -0.89 -0.51 -17.63
C ILE A 30 0.38 0.36 -17.70
N SER A 31 0.86 0.87 -16.57
CA SER A 31 2.10 1.67 -16.55
C SER A 31 3.33 0.91 -17.04
N LEU A 32 3.43 -0.40 -16.77
CA LEU A 32 4.49 -1.26 -17.36
C LEU A 32 4.40 -1.29 -18.90
N GLY A 33 3.19 -1.39 -19.44
CA GLY A 33 2.95 -1.44 -20.89
C GLY A 33 3.23 -0.10 -21.58
N GLU A 34 2.87 1.01 -20.94
CA GLU A 34 3.10 2.37 -21.45
C GLU A 34 4.56 2.81 -21.35
N LYS A 35 5.33 2.20 -20.43
CA LYS A 35 6.75 2.49 -20.20
C LYS A 35 7.06 3.96 -19.86
N VAL A 36 6.12 4.66 -19.24
CA VAL A 36 6.24 6.09 -18.91
C VAL A 36 6.98 6.36 -17.59
N ILE A 37 7.05 5.37 -16.69
CA ILE A 37 7.68 5.53 -15.39
C ILE A 37 9.18 5.70 -15.55
N GLN A 38 9.72 6.82 -15.05
CA GLN A 38 11.16 7.06 -15.04
C GLN A 38 11.77 6.64 -13.69
N LEU A 39 12.91 5.96 -13.72
CA LEU A 39 13.57 5.43 -12.51
C LEU A 39 14.13 6.52 -11.56
N VAL A 40 14.09 7.78 -11.99
CA VAL A 40 14.47 8.97 -11.21
C VAL A 40 13.28 9.64 -10.52
N TRP A 41 12.05 9.22 -10.81
CA TRP A 41 10.85 9.82 -10.25
C TRP A 41 10.76 9.61 -8.74
N ASN A 42 10.21 10.63 -8.07
CA ASN A 42 9.87 10.52 -6.66
C ASN A 42 8.59 9.70 -6.49
N GLU A 43 8.34 9.28 -5.25
CA GLU A 43 7.20 8.42 -4.91
C GLU A 43 5.87 9.01 -5.38
N ASN A 44 5.65 10.31 -5.14
CA ASN A 44 4.39 10.97 -5.45
C ASN A 44 4.16 11.08 -6.97
N ASP A 45 5.22 11.17 -7.76
CA ASP A 45 5.13 11.21 -9.22
C ASP A 45 4.61 9.86 -9.74
N ILE A 46 5.21 8.75 -9.27
CA ILE A 46 4.79 7.39 -9.60
C ILE A 46 3.37 7.13 -9.09
N SER A 47 3.06 7.54 -7.85
CA SER A 47 1.73 7.38 -7.28
C SER A 47 0.66 8.14 -8.06
N SER A 48 0.98 9.34 -8.54
CA SER A 48 0.11 10.15 -9.39
C SER A 48 -0.19 9.44 -10.73
N GLU A 49 0.82 8.88 -11.38
CA GLU A 49 0.63 8.16 -12.65
C GLU A 49 -0.24 6.91 -12.46
N LEU A 50 0.05 6.09 -11.43
CA LEU A 50 -0.79 4.94 -11.11
C LEU A 50 -2.23 5.36 -10.79
N HIS A 51 -2.41 6.46 -10.06
CA HIS A 51 -3.74 6.97 -9.72
C HIS A 51 -4.54 7.41 -10.96
N LYS A 52 -3.89 8.02 -11.95
CA LYS A 52 -4.53 8.36 -13.24
C LYS A 52 -5.17 7.10 -13.86
N HIS A 53 -4.43 6.00 -13.95
CA HIS A 53 -4.97 4.74 -14.47
C HIS A 53 -6.09 4.17 -13.61
N ILE A 54 -6.00 4.24 -12.27
CA ILE A 54 -7.12 3.82 -11.39
C ILE A 54 -8.37 4.66 -11.67
N LYS A 55 -8.22 5.98 -11.81
CA LYS A 55 -9.33 6.91 -12.00
C LYS A 55 -10.08 6.65 -13.32
N GLU A 56 -9.32 6.36 -14.37
CA GLU A 56 -9.80 6.05 -15.73
C GLU A 56 -10.38 4.64 -15.84
N ASN A 57 -9.99 3.72 -14.97
CA ASN A 57 -10.44 2.33 -15.02
C ASN A 57 -11.99 2.22 -14.93
N PRO A 58 -12.67 1.65 -15.95
CA PRO A 58 -14.13 1.55 -15.97
C PRO A 58 -14.67 0.62 -14.87
N ILE A 59 -13.89 -0.37 -14.44
CA ILE A 59 -14.29 -1.29 -13.37
C ILE A 59 -14.35 -0.56 -12.02
N ARG A 60 -13.52 0.47 -11.79
CA ARG A 60 -13.64 1.35 -10.62
C ARG A 60 -15.04 1.96 -10.53
N LYS A 61 -15.56 2.51 -11.64
CA LYS A 61 -16.90 3.10 -11.72
C LYS A 61 -17.99 2.05 -11.50
N LYS A 62 -17.86 0.89 -12.15
CA LYS A 62 -18.79 -0.25 -11.97
C LYS A 62 -18.89 -0.68 -10.51
N TRP A 63 -17.76 -0.71 -9.80
CA TRP A 63 -17.71 -1.06 -8.38
C TRP A 63 -18.01 0.09 -7.43
N LYS A 64 -18.28 1.30 -7.95
CA LYS A 64 -18.54 2.51 -7.17
C LYS A 64 -17.43 2.80 -6.14
N VAL A 65 -16.17 2.65 -6.58
CA VAL A 65 -15.00 2.95 -5.76
C VAL A 65 -14.57 4.39 -6.01
N SER A 66 -14.52 5.19 -4.95
CA SER A 66 -13.92 6.52 -4.94
C SER A 66 -12.43 6.39 -4.61
N THR A 67 -11.60 7.24 -5.20
CA THR A 67 -10.14 7.21 -5.01
C THR A 67 -9.61 8.63 -4.97
N ASN A 68 -8.62 8.86 -4.10
CA ASN A 68 -7.81 10.09 -4.06
C ASN A 68 -6.35 9.72 -3.75
N VAL A 69 -5.42 10.54 -4.22
CA VAL A 69 -4.02 10.52 -3.77
C VAL A 69 -3.80 11.50 -2.63
N GLU A 70 -2.72 11.31 -1.87
CA GLU A 70 -2.19 12.32 -0.97
C GLU A 70 -3.20 12.77 0.11
N SER A 71 -3.98 11.82 0.60
CA SER A 71 -5.13 12.06 1.49
C SER A 71 -4.68 12.28 2.93
N HIS A 72 -5.13 13.39 3.53
CA HIS A 72 -4.96 13.62 4.96
C HIS A 72 -5.91 12.71 5.75
N ILE A 73 -5.40 12.06 6.78
CA ILE A 73 -6.18 11.23 7.70
C ILE A 73 -6.41 12.05 8.98
N PRO A 74 -7.63 12.55 9.21
CA PRO A 74 -7.93 13.29 10.42
C PRO A 74 -7.62 12.45 11.65
N LYS A 75 -6.98 13.08 12.64
CA LYS A 75 -6.71 12.51 13.95
C LYS A 75 -7.27 13.43 15.02
N ASP A 76 -7.63 12.85 16.16
CA ASP A 76 -8.05 13.63 17.31
C ASP A 76 -6.81 14.29 17.94
N ILE A 77 -6.54 15.53 17.51
CA ILE A 77 -5.44 16.35 17.98
C ILE A 77 -5.98 17.71 18.41
N ARG A 78 -5.25 18.37 19.31
CA ARG A 78 -5.61 19.72 19.77
C ARG A 78 -5.74 20.68 18.58
N LYS A 79 -6.94 21.25 18.42
CA LYS A 79 -7.31 22.16 17.32
C LYS A 79 -6.73 23.56 17.52
N VAL A 80 -5.42 23.70 17.29
CA VAL A 80 -4.71 25.00 17.22
C VAL A 80 -4.39 25.38 15.78
N LYS A 81 -4.08 26.65 15.47
CA LYS A 81 -3.72 27.08 14.11
C LYS A 81 -2.66 26.14 13.50
N GLY A 82 -2.93 25.63 12.28
CA GLY A 82 -2.07 24.66 11.61
C GLY A 82 -2.19 23.21 12.11
N PHE A 83 -3.26 22.85 12.83
CA PHE A 83 -3.45 21.45 13.25
C PHE A 83 -3.63 20.50 12.06
N SER A 84 -4.40 20.89 11.04
CA SER A 84 -4.73 20.03 9.90
C SER A 84 -3.51 19.66 9.04
N SER A 85 -2.50 20.54 8.96
CA SER A 85 -1.24 20.25 8.26
C SER A 85 -0.36 19.23 8.98
N LYS A 86 -0.72 18.85 10.21
CA LYS A 86 -0.03 17.79 10.98
C LYS A 86 -0.69 16.42 10.78
N PHE A 87 -1.80 16.35 10.05
CA PHE A 87 -2.44 15.07 9.78
C PHE A 87 -1.54 14.15 8.96
N PRO A 88 -1.48 12.85 9.30
CA PRO A 88 -0.89 11.85 8.44
C PRO A 88 -1.38 11.98 7.00
N ARG A 89 -0.46 11.88 6.05
CA ARG A 89 -0.77 11.86 4.62
C ARG A 89 -0.45 10.49 4.07
N ILE A 90 -1.41 9.86 3.41
CA ILE A 90 -1.24 8.55 2.77
C ILE A 90 -1.30 8.69 1.26
N ASP A 91 -0.53 7.87 0.56
CA ASP A 91 -0.35 7.98 -0.88
C ASP A 91 -1.63 7.68 -1.65
N PHE A 92 -2.42 6.69 -1.22
CA PHE A 92 -3.73 6.38 -1.80
C PHE A 92 -4.79 6.12 -0.73
N ARG A 93 -5.98 6.66 -0.98
CA ARG A 93 -7.22 6.31 -0.27
C ARG A 93 -8.26 5.83 -1.28
N LEU A 94 -8.64 4.57 -1.18
CA LEU A 94 -9.78 4.02 -1.89
C LEU A 94 -10.94 3.85 -0.90
N SER A 95 -12.15 4.19 -1.34
CA SER A 95 -13.35 4.11 -0.50
C SER A 95 -14.57 3.64 -1.27
N THR A 96 -15.50 3.00 -0.58
CA THR A 96 -16.84 2.69 -1.09
C THR A 96 -17.84 2.66 0.04
N PHE A 97 -19.11 2.90 -0.27
CA PHE A 97 -20.21 2.75 0.67
C PHE A 97 -20.94 1.44 0.41
N ALA A 98 -21.18 0.66 1.47
CA ALA A 98 -22.15 -0.42 1.44
C ALA A 98 -23.19 -0.19 2.55
N LYS A 99 -24.44 0.04 2.13
CA LYS A 99 -25.51 0.54 3.01
C LYS A 99 -25.11 1.85 3.68
N SER A 100 -25.05 1.90 5.01
CA SER A 100 -24.69 3.07 5.82
C SER A 100 -23.19 3.15 6.15
N ASP A 101 -22.42 2.13 5.80
CA ASP A 101 -21.03 2.02 6.24
C ASP A 101 -20.07 2.41 5.10
N GLU A 102 -19.14 3.32 5.41
CA GLU A 102 -18.00 3.62 4.56
C GLU A 102 -16.88 2.60 4.83
N TYR A 103 -16.33 2.04 3.77
CA TYR A 103 -15.18 1.17 3.81
C TYR A 103 -14.02 1.89 3.15
N GLU A 104 -12.91 2.00 3.88
CA GLU A 104 -11.68 2.63 3.41
C GLU A 104 -10.58 1.58 3.31
N TYR A 105 -9.74 1.74 2.29
CA TYR A 105 -8.52 0.99 2.12
C TYR A 105 -7.40 1.93 1.69
N PHE A 106 -6.28 1.87 2.39
CA PHE A 106 -5.17 2.75 2.15
C PHE A 106 -3.96 2.03 1.55
N PHE A 107 -3.21 2.73 0.69
CA PHE A 107 -1.89 2.30 0.30
C PHE A 107 -0.87 3.39 0.64
N GLU A 108 0.15 3.02 1.39
CA GLU A 108 1.38 3.81 1.53
C GLU A 108 2.38 3.27 0.51
N ALA A 109 3.15 4.14 -0.12
CA ALA A 109 4.12 3.81 -1.14
C ALA A 109 5.53 4.26 -0.74
N LYS A 110 6.51 3.46 -1.15
CA LYS A 110 7.93 3.69 -0.88
C LYS A 110 8.79 3.27 -2.07
N ASN A 111 9.70 4.14 -2.51
CA ASN A 111 10.74 3.84 -3.47
C ASN A 111 11.75 2.87 -2.86
N LEU A 112 12.19 1.92 -3.65
CA LEU A 112 13.14 0.88 -3.30
C LEU A 112 14.22 0.78 -4.39
N LYS A 113 15.44 0.51 -3.94
CA LYS A 113 16.57 0.11 -4.78
C LYS A 113 17.31 -1.02 -4.08
N GLN A 114 17.72 -2.04 -4.82
CA GLN A 114 18.39 -3.22 -4.26
C GLN A 114 19.62 -2.86 -3.45
N ASN A 115 20.42 -1.86 -3.86
CA ASN A 115 21.66 -1.52 -3.18
C ASN A 115 21.52 -0.32 -2.22
N SER A 116 20.32 0.24 -2.04
CA SER A 116 20.09 1.36 -1.12
C SER A 116 19.58 0.89 0.24
N SER A 117 20.46 0.84 1.23
CA SER A 117 20.07 0.58 2.62
C SER A 117 19.16 1.69 3.17
N ALA A 118 19.40 2.95 2.79
CA ALA A 118 18.60 4.09 3.23
C ALA A 118 17.12 3.98 2.79
N LEU A 119 16.86 3.59 1.54
CA LEU A 119 15.49 3.41 1.05
C LEU A 119 14.78 2.23 1.73
N LYS A 120 15.47 1.10 1.94
CA LYS A 120 14.92 -0.03 2.70
C LYS A 120 14.65 0.35 4.16
N ARG A 121 15.53 1.14 4.79
CA ARG A 121 15.31 1.69 6.13
C ARG A 121 14.09 2.59 6.17
N ARG A 122 13.88 3.43 5.15
CA ARG A 122 12.68 4.27 5.05
C ARG A 122 11.41 3.43 4.86
N TYR A 123 11.46 2.36 4.06
CA TYR A 123 10.38 1.37 3.92
C TYR A 123 9.95 0.80 5.27
N ILE A 124 10.91 0.45 6.13
CA ILE A 124 10.65 -0.07 7.48
C ILE A 124 10.16 1.06 8.42
N ASN A 125 10.97 2.11 8.58
CA ASN A 125 10.79 3.12 9.63
C ASN A 125 9.59 4.03 9.41
N THR A 126 9.17 4.20 8.16
CA THR A 126 8.04 5.08 7.80
C THR A 126 6.95 4.36 7.04
N GLY A 127 7.22 3.24 6.36
CA GLY A 127 6.15 2.41 5.79
C GLY A 127 5.54 1.51 6.85
N ILE A 128 6.28 0.47 7.25
CA ILE A 128 5.81 -0.55 8.21
C ILE A 128 5.39 0.11 9.53
N ASN A 129 6.25 0.93 10.13
CA ASN A 129 5.96 1.53 11.45
C ASN A 129 4.74 2.46 11.43
N ASN A 130 4.40 3.11 10.31
CA ASN A 130 3.19 3.93 10.24
C ASN A 130 1.93 3.06 10.35
N PHE A 131 1.93 1.84 9.80
CA PHE A 131 0.81 0.92 10.02
C PHE A 131 0.82 0.36 11.44
N VAL A 132 1.97 -0.06 11.95
CA VAL A 132 2.09 -0.64 13.32
C VAL A 132 1.68 0.37 14.40
N SER A 133 2.05 1.64 14.24
CA SER A 133 1.65 2.71 15.19
C SER A 133 0.20 3.15 15.05
N GLU A 134 -0.62 2.46 14.25
CA GLU A 134 -2.02 2.81 13.93
C GLU A 134 -2.17 4.24 13.39
N LYS A 135 -1.09 4.83 12.87
CA LYS A 135 -1.18 6.04 12.06
C LYS A 135 -2.18 5.82 10.92
N TYR A 136 -2.23 4.59 10.39
CA TYR A 136 -3.17 4.10 9.38
C TYR A 136 -3.96 2.88 9.89
N ALA A 137 -5.28 2.91 9.77
CA ALA A 137 -6.18 1.91 10.38
C ALA A 137 -6.42 0.65 9.52
N ASN A 138 -6.25 0.71 8.19
CA ASN A 138 -6.44 -0.44 7.28
C ASN A 138 -5.75 -0.21 5.92
N GLY A 139 -4.79 -1.05 5.54
CA GLY A 139 -4.12 -0.86 4.26
C GLY A 139 -2.96 -1.80 3.99
N SER A 140 -2.22 -1.45 2.94
CA SER A 140 -1.06 -2.19 2.48
C SER A 140 0.09 -1.25 2.11
N LEU A 141 1.30 -1.80 2.07
CA LEU A 141 2.49 -1.06 1.69
C LEU A 141 2.91 -1.44 0.28
N ILE A 142 3.21 -0.44 -0.55
CA ILE A 142 3.71 -0.62 -1.91
C ILE A 142 5.20 -0.25 -1.93
N GLY A 143 6.03 -1.13 -2.47
CA GLY A 143 7.42 -0.87 -2.80
C GLY A 143 7.58 -0.65 -4.30
N TYR A 144 7.91 0.56 -4.73
CA TYR A 144 8.30 0.83 -6.11
C TYR A 144 9.78 0.48 -6.27
N LEU A 145 10.08 -0.68 -6.83
CA LEU A 145 11.45 -1.07 -7.12
C LEU A 145 11.93 -0.40 -8.41
N LEU A 146 12.88 0.50 -8.26
CA LEU A 146 13.43 1.32 -9.35
C LEU A 146 14.84 0.87 -9.79
N GLU A 147 15.47 -0.04 -9.05
CA GLU A 147 16.81 -0.55 -9.39
C GLU A 147 17.07 -1.91 -8.73
N GLY A 148 17.55 -2.89 -9.51
CA GLY A 148 17.92 -4.24 -9.05
C GLY A 148 16.78 -5.25 -9.11
N LYS A 149 16.82 -6.27 -8.24
CA LYS A 149 15.87 -7.39 -8.25
C LYS A 149 14.96 -7.39 -7.02
N THR A 150 13.71 -7.80 -7.22
CA THR A 150 12.69 -7.86 -6.16
C THR A 150 13.09 -8.79 -5.03
N ASP A 151 13.57 -10.00 -5.33
CA ASP A 151 13.96 -11.00 -4.33
C ASP A 151 15.15 -10.55 -3.48
N GLU A 152 16.20 -10.01 -4.10
CA GLU A 152 17.36 -9.46 -3.41
C GLU A 152 17.02 -8.22 -2.56
N THR A 153 16.10 -7.38 -3.05
CA THR A 153 15.61 -6.22 -2.28
C THR A 153 14.88 -6.68 -1.02
N VAL A 154 13.98 -7.67 -1.13
CA VAL A 154 13.25 -8.24 0.00
C VAL A 154 14.19 -8.95 0.98
N LYS A 155 15.17 -9.71 0.49
CA LYS A 155 16.24 -10.28 1.34
C LYS A 155 16.96 -9.19 2.13
N GLY A 156 17.26 -8.07 1.48
CA GLY A 156 17.84 -6.89 2.13
C GLY A 156 16.96 -6.29 3.22
N ILE A 157 15.65 -6.12 2.98
CA ILE A 157 14.68 -5.65 3.98
C ILE A 157 14.63 -6.62 5.17
N ASN A 158 14.51 -7.92 4.91
CA ASN A 158 14.47 -8.95 5.95
C ASN A 158 15.76 -9.01 6.77
N SER A 159 16.92 -8.78 6.15
CA SER A 159 18.20 -8.67 6.86
C SER A 159 18.21 -7.50 7.85
N LEU A 160 17.70 -6.34 7.43
CA LEU A 160 17.57 -5.16 8.31
C LEU A 160 16.59 -5.40 9.47
N LEU A 161 15.44 -6.01 9.21
CA LEU A 161 14.47 -6.37 10.25
C LEU A 161 15.07 -7.35 11.27
N ARG A 162 15.81 -8.37 10.82
CA ARG A 162 16.51 -9.30 11.73
C ARG A 162 17.57 -8.59 12.57
N LYS A 163 18.34 -7.67 11.97
CA LYS A 163 19.32 -6.84 12.68
C LYS A 163 18.66 -6.02 13.79
N ASP A 164 17.44 -5.56 13.57
CA ASP A 164 16.66 -4.79 14.54
C ASP A 164 15.87 -5.69 15.52
N LYS A 165 16.08 -7.01 15.51
CA LYS A 165 15.37 -8.00 16.35
C LYS A 165 13.84 -8.01 16.11
N ARG A 166 13.42 -7.83 14.86
CA ARG A 166 12.02 -7.86 14.39
C ARG A 166 11.73 -9.12 13.57
N GLN A 167 12.05 -10.30 14.11
CA GLN A 167 11.97 -11.58 13.38
C GLN A 167 10.54 -11.91 12.91
N ASN A 168 9.51 -11.51 13.66
CA ASN A 168 8.11 -11.77 13.31
C ASN A 168 7.61 -10.90 12.13
N GLU A 169 8.31 -9.80 11.87
CA GLU A 169 7.90 -8.80 10.88
C GLU A 169 8.58 -8.96 9.53
N ILE A 170 9.36 -10.03 9.35
CA ILE A 170 9.98 -10.33 8.05
C ILE A 170 8.91 -10.53 6.98
N LEU A 171 9.21 -10.08 5.77
CA LEU A 171 8.36 -10.24 4.60
C LEU A 171 8.46 -11.68 4.10
N ASN A 172 7.36 -12.42 4.20
CA ASN A 172 7.23 -13.77 3.69
C ASN A 172 6.48 -13.76 2.37
N PHE A 173 7.00 -14.47 1.37
CA PHE A 173 6.35 -14.58 0.07
C PHE A 173 4.99 -15.27 0.21
N THR A 174 4.00 -14.76 -0.49
CA THR A 174 2.65 -15.33 -0.57
C THR A 174 2.11 -15.15 -1.99
N SER A 175 1.18 -16.01 -2.37
CA SER A 175 0.45 -15.89 -3.62
C SER A 175 -1.02 -16.27 -3.39
N ASN A 176 -1.90 -15.77 -4.25
CA ASN A 176 -3.26 -16.26 -4.33
C ASN A 176 -3.78 -16.14 -5.78
N LYS A 177 -5.01 -16.58 -6.04
CA LYS A 177 -5.58 -16.57 -7.40
C LYS A 177 -5.74 -15.16 -8.00
N LEU A 178 -5.83 -14.13 -7.17
CA LEU A 178 -5.96 -12.74 -7.60
C LEU A 178 -4.58 -12.07 -7.76
N PHE A 179 -3.58 -12.52 -6.99
CA PHE A 179 -2.26 -11.91 -6.86
C PHE A 179 -1.18 -12.96 -7.09
N ASN A 180 -0.53 -12.91 -8.26
CA ASN A 180 0.53 -13.85 -8.63
C ASN A 180 1.68 -13.88 -7.60
N SER A 181 1.99 -12.73 -7.00
CA SER A 181 2.99 -12.61 -5.95
C SER A 181 2.77 -11.36 -5.09
N TYR A 182 2.87 -11.52 -3.78
CA TYR A 182 2.96 -10.44 -2.80
C TYR A 182 3.69 -10.95 -1.55
N TYR A 183 3.89 -10.10 -0.56
CA TYR A 183 4.50 -10.50 0.71
C TYR A 183 3.60 -10.14 1.89
N GLU A 184 3.72 -10.92 2.96
CA GLU A 184 3.03 -10.69 4.23
C GLU A 184 4.04 -10.61 5.37
N SER A 185 3.83 -9.70 6.31
CA SER A 185 4.55 -9.64 7.58
C SER A 185 3.56 -9.65 8.75
N TYR A 186 3.95 -10.26 9.87
CA TYR A 186 3.12 -10.37 11.06
C TYR A 186 3.52 -9.35 12.13
N HIS A 187 2.52 -8.66 12.66
CA HIS A 187 2.62 -7.62 13.67
C HIS A 187 1.60 -7.93 14.77
N PRO A 188 1.98 -8.02 16.05
CA PRO A 188 1.04 -8.36 17.12
C PRO A 188 -0.21 -7.47 17.17
N ASP A 189 -0.04 -6.17 16.92
CA ASP A 189 -1.11 -5.17 17.08
C ASP A 189 -2.08 -5.14 15.88
N ILE A 190 -1.54 -5.19 14.65
CA ILE A 190 -2.34 -5.07 13.41
C ILE A 190 -2.51 -6.38 12.64
N ARG A 191 -1.97 -7.48 13.17
CA ARG A 191 -1.90 -8.82 12.54
C ARG A 191 -1.08 -8.82 11.24
N ILE A 192 -1.71 -8.93 10.08
CA ILE A 192 -1.01 -9.12 8.81
C ILE A 192 -0.94 -7.80 8.06
N LEU A 193 0.27 -7.35 7.77
CA LEU A 193 0.51 -6.28 6.80
C LEU A 193 0.89 -6.89 5.46
N LYS A 194 0.18 -6.51 4.40
CA LYS A 194 0.46 -6.94 3.04
C LYS A 194 1.38 -5.95 2.34
N HIS A 195 2.27 -6.49 1.52
CA HIS A 195 3.31 -5.76 0.82
C HIS A 195 3.26 -6.11 -0.67
N LEU A 196 3.01 -5.11 -1.50
CA LEU A 196 3.08 -5.22 -2.95
C LEU A 196 4.42 -4.65 -3.40
N ILE A 197 5.24 -5.42 -4.12
CA ILE A 197 6.47 -4.90 -4.72
C ILE A 197 6.24 -4.77 -6.22
N PHE A 198 6.19 -3.53 -6.70
CA PHE A 198 6.04 -3.19 -8.10
C PHE A 198 7.41 -2.98 -8.70
N ASP A 199 7.77 -3.86 -9.63
CA ASP A 199 9.08 -3.95 -10.25
C ASP A 199 9.10 -3.17 -11.56
N PHE A 200 9.58 -1.92 -11.50
CA PHE A 200 9.70 -1.06 -12.66
C PHE A 200 11.05 -1.17 -13.37
N THR A 201 11.94 -2.06 -12.91
CA THR A 201 13.31 -2.14 -13.44
C THR A 201 13.38 -2.60 -14.89
N ASN A 202 12.38 -3.39 -15.32
CA ASN A 202 12.26 -3.92 -16.69
C ASN A 202 11.45 -3.01 -17.62
N ILE A 203 11.05 -1.80 -17.19
CA ILE A 203 10.43 -0.81 -18.10
C ILE A 203 11.46 -0.23 -19.08
N SER A 204 12.72 -0.20 -18.68
CA SER A 204 13.83 0.37 -19.45
C SER A 204 13.98 -0.34 -20.80
N ILE A 205 13.84 0.42 -21.89
CA ILE A 205 14.25 0.05 -23.26
C ILE A 205 15.76 0.19 -23.36
#